data_AF-A0A7S4N0A4-F1
#
_entry.id   AF-A0A7S4N0A4-F1
#
_cell.length_a   1.000
_cell.length_b   1.000
_cell.length_c   1.000
_cell.angle_alpha   90.00
_cell.angle_beta   90.00
_cell.angle_gamma   90.00
#
_symmetry.space_group_name_H-M   'P 1'
#
loop_
_entity.id
_entity.type
_entity.pdbx_description
1 polymer ?
#
loop_
_entity_poly.entity_id
_entity_poly.type
_entity_poly.pdbx_seq_one_letter_code
_entity_poly.pdbx_strand_id
1 'polypeptide(L)'
;MGCTSSKQAAEALRPITLAEREEAALGPATKIMDASNNAQQLIMLVRKTIENHLDVDKLRALTATQMITRTVDSGGGAAPGKGGIMYYVKVQTTLAEWPWIFVKIYEPPLVTTASPVGFRGMKKMKDDFKLITF
;
A
#
# COMPACT_ATOMS: atom_id res chain seq x y z
N MET A 1 15.34 -23.60 46.00
CA MET A 1 14.08 -23.93 45.29
C MET A 1 13.70 -22.70 44.47
N GLY A 2 14.05 -22.70 43.18
CA GLY A 2 13.88 -21.56 42.29
C GLY A 2 12.53 -21.61 41.57
N CYS A 3 11.73 -20.57 41.75
CA CYS A 3 10.55 -20.28 40.94
C CYS A 3 10.72 -18.87 40.40
N THR A 4 11.17 -18.72 39.15
CA THR A 4 11.04 -17.46 38.43
C THR A 4 10.75 -17.69 36.95
N SER A 5 9.77 -16.93 36.48
CA SER A 5 9.53 -16.54 35.08
C SER A 5 8.85 -17.51 34.13
N SER A 6 7.56 -17.76 34.39
CA SER A 6 6.55 -18.10 33.37
C SER A 6 6.11 -16.88 32.51
N LYS A 7 6.97 -15.86 32.32
CA LYS A 7 6.63 -14.65 31.55
C LYS A 7 7.15 -14.61 30.11
N GLN A 8 7.97 -15.57 29.68
CA GLN A 8 8.59 -15.55 28.34
C GLN A 8 7.86 -16.35 27.25
N ALA A 9 6.79 -17.08 27.58
CA ALA A 9 6.13 -17.97 26.62
C ALA A 9 4.92 -17.35 25.88
N ALA A 10 4.49 -16.13 26.20
CA ALA A 10 3.24 -15.56 25.69
C ALA A 10 3.40 -14.58 24.51
N GLU A 11 4.62 -14.23 24.10
CA GLU A 11 4.86 -13.21 23.06
C GLU A 11 5.08 -13.79 21.65
N ALA A 12 5.08 -15.11 21.50
CA ALA A 12 5.50 -15.79 20.26
C ALA A 12 4.38 -16.16 19.27
N LEU A 13 3.12 -15.82 19.53
CA LEU A 13 1.98 -16.28 18.72
C LEU A 13 0.95 -15.17 18.46
N ARG A 14 1.41 -13.94 18.20
CA ARG A 14 0.51 -13.00 17.52
C ARG A 14 0.28 -13.55 16.11
N PRO A 15 -0.98 -13.76 15.68
CA PRO A 15 -1.24 -14.18 14.32
C PRO A 15 -0.67 -13.12 13.38
N ILE A 16 0.35 -13.49 12.60
CA ILE A 16 0.93 -12.62 11.57
C ILE A 16 -0.23 -12.18 10.67
N THR A 17 -0.50 -10.89 10.69
CA THR A 17 -1.63 -10.32 9.95
C THR A 17 -1.39 -10.47 8.45
N LEU A 18 -2.46 -10.48 7.65
CA LEU A 18 -2.34 -10.53 6.19
C LEU A 18 -1.50 -9.38 5.64
N ALA A 19 -1.58 -8.20 6.27
CA ALA A 19 -0.77 -7.03 5.91
C ALA A 19 0.74 -7.28 6.10
N GLU A 20 1.14 -7.87 7.23
CA GLU A 20 2.55 -8.20 7.51
C GLU A 20 3.08 -9.29 6.56
N ARG A 21 2.24 -10.27 6.19
CA ARG A 21 2.60 -11.28 5.18
C ARG A 21 2.77 -10.67 3.80
N GLU A 22 1.88 -9.76 3.41
CA GLU A 22 2.00 -9.05 2.15
C GLU A 22 3.26 -8.19 2.11
N GLU A 23 3.61 -7.52 3.20
CA GLU A 23 4.82 -6.68 3.28
C GLU A 23 6.13 -7.48 3.28
N ALA A 24 6.13 -8.65 3.92
CA ALA A 24 7.26 -9.59 3.88
C ALA A 24 7.51 -10.17 2.47
N ALA A 25 6.49 -10.19 1.60
CA ALA A 25 6.60 -10.67 0.22
C ALA A 25 7.01 -9.58 -0.78
N LEU A 26 7.27 -8.35 -0.33
CA LEU A 26 7.66 -7.25 -1.20
C LEU A 26 9.17 -7.21 -1.39
N GLY A 27 9.58 -7.18 -2.65
CA GLY A 27 10.93 -6.83 -3.06
C GLY A 27 11.34 -5.43 -2.58
N PRO A 28 12.62 -5.05 -2.75
CA PRO A 28 13.12 -3.75 -2.33
C PRO A 28 12.30 -2.60 -2.93
N ALA A 29 12.14 -1.52 -2.17
CA ALA A 29 11.49 -0.31 -2.67
C ALA A 29 12.27 0.30 -3.83
N THR A 30 11.58 0.64 -4.92
CA THR A 30 12.18 1.48 -5.95
C THR A 30 12.49 2.86 -5.40
N LYS A 31 13.38 3.60 -6.07
CA LYS A 31 13.62 5.01 -5.78
C LYS A 31 12.30 5.77 -5.73
N ILE A 32 12.14 6.65 -4.74
CA ILE A 32 11.00 7.58 -4.66
C ILE A 32 11.04 8.46 -5.91
N MET A 33 9.96 8.45 -6.68
CA MET A 33 9.81 9.30 -7.85
C MET A 33 8.66 10.28 -7.61
N ASP A 34 8.77 11.46 -8.22
CA ASP A 34 7.61 12.34 -8.34
C ASP A 34 6.48 11.59 -9.05
N ALA A 35 5.25 11.82 -8.60
CA ALA A 35 4.10 11.16 -9.17
C ALA A 35 3.99 11.51 -10.66
N SER A 36 4.19 10.49 -11.49
CA SER A 36 3.99 10.60 -12.94
C SER A 36 2.50 10.60 -13.28
N ASN A 37 2.17 10.90 -14.54
CA ASN A 37 0.81 10.76 -15.06
C ASN A 37 0.20 9.38 -14.78
N ASN A 38 1.04 8.33 -14.74
CA ASN A 38 0.61 6.97 -14.40
C ASN A 38 0.10 6.87 -12.94
N ALA A 39 0.82 7.49 -11.99
CA ALA A 39 0.38 7.52 -10.58
C ALA A 39 -0.98 8.20 -10.43
N GLN A 40 -1.20 9.29 -11.17
CA GLN A 40 -2.48 9.98 -11.20
C GLN A 40 -3.59 9.11 -11.80
N GLN A 41 -3.32 8.37 -12.88
CA GLN A 41 -4.26 7.43 -13.48
C GLN A 41 -4.64 6.29 -12.52
N LEU A 42 -3.66 5.71 -11.83
CA LEU A 42 -3.90 4.68 -10.81
C LEU A 42 -4.84 5.18 -9.70
N ILE A 43 -4.62 6.41 -9.21
CA ILE A 43 -5.52 7.03 -8.23
C ILE A 43 -6.92 7.24 -8.78
N MET A 44 -7.05 7.64 -10.05
CA MET A 44 -8.35 7.82 -10.68
C MET A 44 -9.12 6.49 -10.80
N LEU A 45 -8.43 5.36 -11.03
CA LEU A 45 -9.05 4.03 -11.05
C LEU A 45 -9.61 3.63 -9.69
N VAL A 46 -8.91 3.93 -8.61
CA VAL A 46 -9.34 3.58 -7.24
C VAL A 46 -10.10 4.72 -6.54
N ARG A 47 -10.39 5.83 -7.23
CA ARG A 47 -11.00 7.03 -6.65
C ARG A 47 -12.29 6.75 -5.91
N LYS A 48 -13.19 5.95 -6.51
CA LYS A 48 -14.48 5.68 -5.88
C LYS A 48 -14.32 4.89 -4.57
N THR A 49 -13.34 4.00 -4.53
CA THR A 49 -12.98 3.26 -3.30
C THR A 49 -12.42 4.19 -2.24
N ILE A 50 -11.59 5.17 -2.62
CA ILE A 50 -11.08 6.21 -1.71
C ILE A 50 -12.23 7.06 -1.17
N GLU A 51 -13.14 7.51 -2.03
CA GLU A 51 -14.32 8.29 -1.65
C GLU A 51 -15.19 7.53 -0.64
N ASN A 52 -15.45 6.24 -0.89
CA ASN A 52 -16.18 5.38 0.05
C ASN A 52 -15.44 5.21 1.39
N HIS A 53 -14.12 5.07 1.38
CA HIS A 53 -13.32 4.94 2.61
C HIS A 53 -13.27 6.23 3.44
N LEU A 54 -13.38 7.37 2.80
CA LEU A 54 -13.41 8.69 3.44
C LEU A 54 -14.83 9.15 3.78
N ASP A 55 -15.84 8.34 3.46
CA ASP A 55 -17.27 8.64 3.64
C ASP A 55 -17.67 10.00 3.00
N VAL A 56 -17.22 10.22 1.76
CA VAL A 56 -17.50 11.44 0.99
C VAL A 56 -18.08 11.10 -0.38
N ASP A 57 -19.14 11.81 -0.78
CA ASP A 57 -19.81 11.55 -2.05
C ASP A 57 -18.95 11.88 -3.28
N LYS A 58 -18.15 12.95 -3.19
CA LYS A 58 -17.29 13.42 -4.28
C LYS A 58 -16.13 14.25 -3.77
N LEU A 59 -14.91 13.77 -3.96
CA LEU A 59 -13.71 14.58 -3.72
C LEU A 59 -13.53 15.59 -4.85
N ARG A 60 -13.19 16.85 -4.55
CA ARG A 60 -12.96 17.85 -5.61
C ARG A 60 -11.67 17.60 -6.37
N ALA A 61 -10.57 17.36 -5.64
CA ALA A 61 -9.27 17.05 -6.23
C ALA A 61 -8.51 16.02 -5.39
N LEU A 62 -7.85 15.11 -6.10
CA LEU A 62 -6.88 14.17 -5.58
C LEU A 62 -5.63 14.34 -6.43
N THR A 63 -4.54 14.78 -5.82
CA THR A 63 -3.28 15.02 -6.53
C THR A 63 -2.24 14.03 -6.03
N ALA A 64 -1.85 13.08 -6.88
CA ALA A 64 -0.71 12.22 -6.58
C ALA A 64 0.57 13.08 -6.59
N THR A 65 1.39 13.00 -5.55
CA THR A 65 2.62 13.81 -5.44
C THR A 65 3.88 12.95 -5.49
N GLN A 66 3.87 11.80 -4.84
CA GLN A 66 5.01 10.88 -4.79
C GLN A 66 4.55 9.44 -4.98
N MET A 67 5.40 8.62 -5.58
CA MET A 67 5.15 7.20 -5.77
C MET A 67 6.38 6.35 -5.45
N ILE A 68 6.16 5.25 -4.76
CA ILE A 68 7.10 4.12 -4.65
C ILE A 68 6.45 2.90 -5.30
N THR A 69 7.26 2.09 -5.96
CA THR A 69 6.84 0.81 -6.54
C THR A 69 7.59 -0.31 -5.82
N ARG A 70 6.94 -1.44 -5.58
CA ARG A 70 7.54 -2.67 -5.06
C ARG A 70 7.05 -3.85 -5.88
N THR A 71 7.95 -4.72 -6.31
CA THR A 71 7.56 -5.99 -6.92
C THR A 71 7.11 -6.96 -5.84
N VAL A 72 6.00 -7.65 -6.06
CA VAL A 72 5.54 -8.72 -5.18
C VAL A 72 6.15 -10.03 -5.68
N ASP A 73 7.10 -10.58 -4.92
CA ASP A 73 7.65 -11.89 -5.24
C ASP A 73 6.61 -12.95 -4.92
N SER A 74 6.06 -13.55 -5.97
CA SER A 74 5.11 -14.65 -5.84
C SER A 74 5.91 -15.89 -5.45
N GLY A 75 6.02 -16.16 -4.15
CA GLY A 75 6.72 -17.33 -3.63
C GLY A 75 6.26 -18.61 -4.35
N GLY A 76 7.23 -19.38 -4.86
CA GLY A 76 6.99 -20.63 -5.59
C GLY A 76 7.26 -20.52 -7.10
N GLY A 77 8.52 -20.50 -7.51
CA GLY A 77 8.94 -20.84 -8.88
C GLY A 77 8.60 -19.84 -10.00
N ALA A 78 7.99 -18.69 -9.69
CA ALA A 78 7.80 -17.64 -10.69
C ALA A 78 9.15 -17.01 -11.06
N ALA A 79 9.46 -16.92 -12.35
CA ALA A 79 10.66 -16.28 -12.84
C ALA A 79 10.76 -14.82 -12.31
N PRO A 80 11.97 -14.32 -12.00
CA PRO A 80 12.16 -12.93 -11.58
C PRO A 80 11.51 -11.99 -12.62
N GLY A 81 10.63 -11.11 -12.15
CA GLY A 81 9.86 -10.19 -13.02
C GLY A 81 8.47 -10.68 -13.45
N LYS A 82 8.01 -11.87 -13.02
CA LYS A 82 6.63 -12.34 -13.24
C LYS A 82 5.66 -12.07 -12.07
N GLY A 83 6.13 -11.39 -11.03
CA GLY A 83 5.32 -10.97 -9.89
C GLY A 83 4.41 -9.79 -10.22
N GLY A 84 3.35 -9.61 -9.41
CA GLY A 84 2.54 -8.39 -9.47
C GLY A 84 3.30 -7.17 -8.95
N ILE A 85 2.77 -5.99 -9.18
CA ILE A 85 3.37 -4.72 -8.77
C ILE A 85 2.51 -4.08 -7.68
N MET A 86 3.16 -3.66 -6.59
CA MET A 86 2.55 -2.87 -5.53
C MET A 86 2.98 -1.42 -5.67
N TYR A 87 2.02 -0.54 -5.88
CA TYR A 87 2.20 0.90 -5.90
C TYR A 87 1.81 1.52 -4.56
N TYR A 88 2.63 2.46 -4.15
CA TYR A 88 2.49 3.23 -2.95
C TYR A 88 2.47 4.70 -3.33
N VAL A 89 1.28 5.28 -3.31
CA VAL A 89 1.06 6.63 -3.83
C VAL A 89 0.67 7.56 -2.71
N LYS A 90 1.43 8.63 -2.54
CA LYS A 90 1.06 9.74 -1.66
C LYS A 90 0.18 10.70 -2.44
N VAL A 91 -0.95 11.05 -1.84
CA VAL A 91 -1.98 11.86 -2.47
C VAL A 91 -2.34 13.01 -1.55
N GLN A 92 -2.35 14.21 -2.11
CA GLN A 92 -2.91 15.39 -1.48
C GLN A 92 -4.42 15.43 -1.73
N THR A 93 -5.19 15.73 -0.69
CA THR A 93 -6.64 15.92 -0.82
C THR A 93 -7.03 17.34 -0.43
N THR A 94 -8.23 17.75 -0.82
CA THR A 94 -8.82 19.04 -0.43
C THR A 94 -9.53 19.00 0.93
N LEU A 95 -9.53 17.86 1.63
CA LEU A 95 -10.20 17.70 2.91
C LEU A 95 -9.31 18.20 4.05
N ALA A 96 -9.83 19.11 4.89
CA ALA A 96 -9.10 19.63 6.03
C ALA A 96 -8.73 18.55 7.06
N GLU A 97 -9.61 17.57 7.25
CA GLU A 97 -9.34 16.47 8.17
C GLU A 97 -8.34 15.46 7.60
N TRP A 98 -8.27 15.30 6.27
CA TRP A 98 -7.46 14.29 5.59
C TRP A 98 -6.56 14.94 4.53
N PRO A 99 -5.70 15.91 4.90
CA PRO A 99 -4.96 16.71 3.93
C PRO A 99 -4.02 15.85 3.07
N TRP A 100 -3.54 14.75 3.65
CA TRP A 100 -2.67 13.79 3.00
C TRP A 100 -3.17 12.36 3.25
N ILE A 101 -3.21 11.57 2.18
CA ILE A 101 -3.50 10.14 2.25
C ILE A 101 -2.41 9.37 1.54
N PHE A 102 -2.19 8.15 2.03
CA PHE A 102 -1.31 7.19 1.42
C PHE A 102 -2.15 6.03 0.91
N VAL A 103 -2.01 5.70 -0.37
CA VAL A 103 -2.83 4.68 -1.05
C VAL A 103 -1.93 3.54 -1.51
N LYS A 104 -2.27 2.32 -1.09
CA LYS A 104 -1.63 1.07 -1.52
C LYS A 104 -2.49 0.45 -2.63
N ILE A 105 -1.90 0.27 -3.81
CA ILE A 105 -2.57 -0.27 -5.00
C ILE A 105 -1.79 -1.48 -5.49
N TYR A 106 -2.47 -2.56 -5.82
CA TYR A 106 -1.86 -3.75 -6.39
C TYR A 106 -2.30 -3.94 -7.84
N GLU A 107 -1.32 -4.10 -8.72
CA GLU A 107 -1.52 -4.53 -10.09
C GLU A 107 -1.07 -5.99 -10.21
N PRO A 108 -1.98 -6.93 -10.54
CA PRO A 108 -1.62 -8.32 -10.73
C PRO A 108 -0.74 -8.49 -11.99
N PRO A 109 0.11 -9.52 -12.06
CA PRO A 109 0.91 -9.77 -13.24
C PRO A 109 0.00 -10.03 -14.46
N LEU A 110 0.47 -9.65 -15.65
CA LEU A 110 -0.26 -9.67 -16.94
C LEU A 110 -0.71 -11.05 -17.45
N VAL A 111 -0.74 -12.08 -16.59
CA VAL A 111 -1.07 -13.46 -16.93
C VAL A 111 -2.57 -13.65 -17.16
N THR A 112 -3.41 -12.70 -16.74
CA THR A 112 -4.89 -12.77 -16.84
C THR A 112 -5.42 -11.78 -17.88
N THR A 113 -6.39 -12.22 -18.70
CA THR A 113 -7.09 -11.45 -19.76
C THR A 113 -7.84 -10.20 -19.28
N ALA A 114 -8.02 -10.05 -17.96
CA ALA A 114 -8.40 -8.81 -17.31
C ALA A 114 -7.54 -8.68 -16.04
N SER A 115 -6.67 -7.68 -15.98
CA SER A 115 -5.91 -7.35 -14.78
C SER A 115 -6.56 -6.15 -14.08
N PRO A 116 -7.49 -6.34 -13.13
CA PRO A 116 -8.04 -5.23 -12.38
C PRO A 116 -6.96 -4.73 -11.41
N VAL A 117 -6.51 -3.50 -11.63
CA VAL A 117 -5.78 -2.71 -10.63
C VAL A 117 -6.67 -2.62 -9.39
N GLY A 118 -6.18 -3.11 -8.25
CA GLY A 118 -6.96 -3.25 -7.02
C GLY A 118 -6.47 -2.33 -5.91
N PHE A 119 -7.40 -1.68 -5.22
CA PHE A 119 -7.13 -0.99 -3.96
C PHE A 119 -6.80 -2.02 -2.87
N ARG A 120 -5.69 -1.84 -2.15
CA ARG A 120 -5.27 -2.72 -1.04
C ARG A 120 -5.37 -2.06 0.32
N GLY A 121 -5.23 -0.76 0.40
CA GLY A 121 -5.34 -0.05 1.66
C GLY A 121 -5.10 1.45 1.55
N MET A 122 -5.55 2.17 2.57
CA MET A 122 -5.34 3.60 2.71
C MET A 122 -4.97 3.95 4.14
N LYS A 123 -4.05 4.90 4.31
CA LYS A 123 -3.65 5.43 5.61
C LYS A 123 -3.69 6.96 5.62
N LYS A 124 -4.19 7.51 6.71
CA LYS A 124 -4.17 8.95 6.99
C LYS A 124 -2.74 9.41 7.24
N MET A 125 -2.35 10.54 6.65
CA MET A 125 -1.14 11.27 7.01
C MET A 125 -1.51 12.65 7.54
N LYS A 126 -0.89 13.04 8.66
CA LYS A 126 -1.11 14.35 9.26
C LYS A 126 -0.27 15.43 8.57
N ASP A 127 0.96 15.10 8.20
CA ASP A 127 1.91 16.05 7.63
C ASP A 127 2.49 15.56 6.30
N ASP A 128 3.12 16.49 5.58
CA ASP A 128 3.83 16.27 4.31
C ASP A 128 5.17 15.52 4.51
N PHE A 129 5.13 14.35 5.17
CA PHE A 129 6.32 13.52 5.34
C PHE A 129 6.70 12.78 4.07
N LYS A 130 8.00 12.54 3.88
CA LYS A 130 8.48 11.67 2.80
C LYS A 130 7.82 10.30 2.89
N LEU A 131 7.62 9.68 1.73
CA LEU A 131 7.08 8.33 1.59
C LEU A 131 8.00 7.32 2.31
N ILE A 132 7.67 6.99 3.56
CA ILE A 132 8.30 5.92 4.32
C ILE A 132 7.37 4.73 4.15
N THR A 133 7.84 3.69 3.46
CA THR A 133 7.09 2.42 3.35
C THR A 133 6.83 1.90 4.77
N PHE A 134 5.69 1.22 4.94
CA PHE A 134 5.27 0.62 6.21
C PHE A 134 6.37 -0.21 6.87
#